data_AF-G5NIZ4-F1
#
_entry.id   AF-G5NIZ4-F1
#
_cell.length_a   1.000
_cell.length_b   1.000
_cell.length_c   1.000
_cell.angle_alpha   90.00
_cell.angle_beta   90.00
_cell.angle_gamma   90.00
#
_symmetry.space_group_name_H-M   'P 1'
#
loop_
_entity.id
_entity.type
_entity.pdbx_description
1 polymer ?
#
loop_
_entity_poly.entity_id
_entity_poly.type
_entity_poly.pdbx_seq_one_letter_code
_entity_poly.pdbx_strand_id
1 'polypeptide(L)' 'DLVRAWQKLNTQHGVALNICVAAALRRGIIDETEAGRLALPSANLQPGFTLSGLGALAEASLTCDRVVQF' A
#
# COMPACT_ATOMS: atom_id res chain seq x y z
N ASP A 1 12.83 -13.32 0.32
CA ASP A 1 11.64 -12.69 -0.29
C ASP A 1 11.34 -11.39 0.44
N LEU A 2 11.43 -10.25 -0.27
CA LEU A 2 11.31 -8.90 0.29
C LEU A 2 9.86 -8.54 0.61
N VAL A 3 8.89 -9.03 -0.18
CA VAL A 3 7.46 -8.78 0.05
C VAL A 3 7.06 -9.34 1.41
N ARG A 4 7.47 -10.58 1.70
CA ARG A 4 7.23 -11.22 3.00
C ARG A 4 7.95 -10.53 4.16
N ALA A 5 9.11 -9.90 3.93
CA ALA A 5 9.81 -9.15 4.97
C ALA A 5 9.01 -7.90 5.38
N TRP A 6 8.45 -7.18 4.42
CA TRP A 6 7.53 -6.07 4.69
C TRP A 6 6.27 -6.53 5.43
N GLN A 7 5.66 -7.65 5.02
CA GLN A 7 4.53 -8.23 5.74
C GLN A 7 4.87 -8.51 7.21
N LYS A 8 6.05 -9.09 7.47
CA LYS A 8 6.53 -9.32 8.83
C LYS A 8 6.62 -8.02 9.62
N LEU A 9 7.20 -6.96 9.04
CA LEU A 9 7.28 -5.64 9.68
C LEU A 9 5.90 -5.11 10.09
N ASN A 10 4.91 -5.21 9.20
CA ASN A 10 3.52 -4.85 9.53
C ASN A 10 2.97 -5.71 10.68
N THR A 11 3.08 -7.04 10.58
CA THR A 11 2.51 -7.93 11.61
C THR A 11 3.20 -7.86 12.97
N GLN A 12 4.50 -7.62 13.01
CA GLN A 12 5.30 -7.64 14.24
C GLN A 12 5.35 -6.27 14.94
N HIS A 13 5.28 -5.18 14.17
CA HIS A 13 5.50 -3.84 14.68
C HIS A 13 4.36 -2.86 14.38
N GLY A 14 3.29 -3.31 13.69
CA GLY A 14 2.15 -2.45 13.34
C GLY A 14 2.50 -1.35 12.35
N VAL A 15 3.58 -1.49 11.58
CA VAL A 15 4.00 -0.48 10.59
C VAL A 15 3.03 -0.48 9.42
N ALA A 16 2.35 0.65 9.21
CA ALA A 16 1.44 0.83 8.09
C ALA A 16 2.18 0.81 6.75
N LEU A 17 1.74 -0.07 5.84
CA LEU A 17 2.32 -0.23 4.49
C LEU A 17 1.39 0.35 3.43
N ASN A 18 1.45 1.67 3.29
CA ASN A 18 0.60 2.42 2.36
C ASN A 18 1.16 2.41 0.94
N ILE A 19 0.33 2.05 -0.04
CA ILE A 19 0.66 2.05 -1.47
C ILE A 19 -0.26 3.02 -2.19
N CYS A 20 0.31 3.95 -2.96
CA CYS A 20 -0.47 4.92 -3.74
C CYS A 20 -1.40 4.21 -4.75
N VAL A 21 -2.72 4.33 -4.57
CA VAL A 21 -3.75 3.66 -5.39
C VAL A 21 -3.60 3.98 -6.89
N ALA A 22 -3.41 5.26 -7.24
CA ALA A 22 -3.27 5.66 -8.63
C ALA A 22 -2.01 5.06 -9.29
N ALA A 23 -0.91 4.95 -8.53
CA ALA A 23 0.33 4.37 -9.00
C ALA A 23 0.27 2.83 -9.10
N ALA A 24 -0.45 2.19 -8.16
CA ALA A 24 -0.69 0.76 -8.10
C ALA A 24 -1.51 0.27 -9.29
N LEU A 25 -2.67 0.89 -9.54
CA LEU A 25 -3.57 0.50 -10.62
C LEU A 25 -2.92 0.64 -12.00
N ARG A 26 -2.15 1.72 -12.25
CA ARG A 26 -1.39 1.90 -13.50
C ARG A 26 -0.34 0.80 -13.74
N ARG A 27 0.05 0.06 -12.70
CA ARG A 27 1.05 -1.02 -12.74
C ARG A 27 0.44 -2.40 -12.50
N GLY A 28 -0.90 -2.51 -12.44
CA GLY A 28 -1.60 -3.77 -12.22
C GLY A 28 -1.47 -4.34 -10.81
N ILE A 29 -1.23 -3.49 -9.80
CA ILE A 29 -1.34 -3.88 -8.38
C ILE A 29 -2.73 -3.49 -7.91
N ILE A 30 -3.55 -4.49 -7.56
CA ILE A 30 -5.00 -4.38 -7.40
C ILE A 30 -5.43 -5.13 -6.15
N ASP A 31 -6.29 -4.53 -5.32
CA ASP A 31 -6.95 -5.18 -4.20
C ASP A 31 -8.31 -5.76 -4.62
N GLU A 32 -8.96 -6.51 -3.73
CA GLU A 32 -10.26 -7.15 -4.03
C GLU A 32 -11.36 -6.13 -4.38
N THR A 33 -11.34 -4.96 -3.73
CA THR A 33 -12.30 -3.89 -3.98
C THR A 33 -12.18 -3.36 -5.41
N GLU A 34 -10.96 -3.02 -5.82
CA GLU A 34 -10.70 -2.49 -7.15
C GLU A 34 -10.84 -3.57 -8.23
N ALA A 35 -10.51 -4.84 -7.93
CA ALA A 35 -10.76 -5.95 -8.84
C ALA A 35 -12.26 -6.08 -9.14
N GLY A 36 -13.12 -6.03 -8.11
CA GLY A 36 -14.57 -6.02 -8.28
C GLY A 36 -15.06 -4.80 -9.07
N ARG A 37 -14.58 -3.60 -8.73
CA ARG A 37 -14.96 -2.34 -9.40
C ARG A 37 -14.59 -2.32 -10.89
N LEU A 38 -13.45 -2.91 -11.25
CA LEU A 38 -12.91 -2.95 -12.61
C LEU A 38 -13.31 -4.22 -13.39
N ALA A 39 -14.11 -5.10 -12.79
CA ALA A 39 -14.49 -6.40 -13.35
C ALA A 39 -13.27 -7.25 -13.76
N LEU A 40 -12.22 -7.23 -12.94
CA LEU A 40 -11.02 -8.02 -13.14
C LEU A 40 -11.19 -9.39 -12.46
N PRO A 41 -10.57 -10.45 -13.03
CA PRO A 41 -10.76 -11.82 -12.53
C PRO A 41 -10.07 -12.09 -11.19
N SER A 42 -9.13 -11.24 -10.77
CA SER A 42 -8.32 -11.46 -9.57
C SER A 42 -7.69 -10.17 -9.05
N ALA A 43 -7.51 -10.11 -7.73
CA ALA A 43 -6.61 -9.19 -7.05
C ALA A 43 -5.23 -9.81 -6.85
N ASN A 44 -4.21 -8.97 -6.64
CA ASN A 44 -2.84 -9.41 -6.35
C ASN A 44 -2.16 -8.61 -5.24
N LEU A 45 -2.89 -7.71 -4.56
CA LEU A 45 -2.38 -6.99 -3.40
C LEU A 45 -2.09 -7.98 -2.27
N GLN A 46 -0.90 -7.87 -1.71
CA GLN A 46 -0.43 -8.75 -0.65
C GLN A 46 -1.03 -8.35 0.70
N PRO A 47 -1.44 -9.32 1.55
CA PRO A 47 -1.95 -9.01 2.88
C PRO A 47 -0.99 -8.13 3.68
N GLY A 48 -1.53 -7.18 4.45
CA GLY A 48 -0.76 -6.21 5.24
C GLY A 48 -0.39 -4.93 4.50
N PHE A 49 -0.58 -4.87 3.18
CA PHE A 49 -0.51 -3.63 2.40
C PHE A 49 -1.90 -3.01 2.24
N THR A 50 -1.94 -1.68 2.18
CA THR A 50 -3.20 -0.91 2.04
C THR A 50 -3.07 0.06 0.87
N LEU A 51 -4.05 0.06 -0.04
CA LEU A 51 -4.13 1.10 -1.06
C LEU A 51 -4.60 2.42 -0.44
N SER A 52 -3.86 3.49 -0.68
CA SER A 52 -4.15 4.81 -0.12
C SER A 52 -4.02 5.92 -1.17
N GLY A 53 -4.71 7.03 -0.92
CA GLY A 53 -4.56 8.25 -1.71
C GLY A 53 -3.24 8.95 -1.42
N LEU A 54 -2.81 9.84 -2.32
CA LEU A 54 -1.60 10.65 -2.14
C LEU A 54 -1.65 11.53 -0.87
N GLY A 55 -2.86 11.83 -0.38
CA GLY A 55 -3.08 12.54 0.89
C GLY A 55 -2.40 11.86 2.09
N ALA A 56 -2.30 10.53 2.12
CA ALA A 56 -1.63 9.82 3.21
C ALA A 56 -0.12 10.15 3.28
N LEU A 57 0.53 10.38 2.14
CA LEU A 57 1.93 10.82 2.10
C LEU A 57 2.06 12.27 2.58
N ALA A 58 1.14 13.14 2.14
CA ALA A 58 1.13 14.54 2.57
C ALA A 58 0.91 14.66 4.09
N GLU A 59 -0.05 13.91 4.63
CA GLU A 59 -0.32 13.83 6.07
C GLU A 59 0.89 13.33 6.84
N ALA A 60 1.52 12.23 6.42
CA ALA A 60 2.74 11.73 7.06
C ALA A 60 3.88 12.76 7.02
N SER A 61 4.01 13.50 5.92
CA SER A 61 5.03 14.55 5.77
C SER A 61 4.78 15.78 6.65
N LEU A 62 3.53 16.03 7.03
CA LEU A 62 3.14 17.16 7.89
C LEU A 62 3.14 16.79 9.38
N THR A 63 2.86 15.53 9.71
CA THR A 63 2.63 15.07 11.09
C THR A 63 3.82 14.33 11.70
N CYS A 64 4.65 13.68 10.89
CA CYS A 64 5.85 13.00 11.39
C CYS A 64 7.01 14.01 11.53
N ASP A 65 7.84 13.80 12.55
CA ASP A 65 9.03 14.63 12.75
C ASP A 65 10.02 14.55 11.59
N ARG A 66 10.09 13.40 10.90
CA ARG A 66 11.08 13.11 9.87
C ARG A 66 10.47 12.30 8.73
N VAL A 67 10.96 12.56 7.52
CA VAL A 67 10.67 11.78 6.32
C VAL A 67 12.00 11.31 5.73
N VAL A 68 12.12 10.00 5.49
CA VAL A 68 13.28 9.40 4.83
C VAL A 68 12.81 8.82 3.49
N GLN A 69 13.46 9.23 2.41
CA GLN A 69 13.19 8.73 1.05
C GLN A 69 14.32 7.79 0.62
N PHE A 70 13.95 6.70 -0.06
CA PHE A 70 14.85 5.66 -0.55
C PHE A 70 14.74 5.52 -2.07
#